data_AF-A0A257CEB3-F1
#
_entry.id   AF-A0A257CEB3-F1
#
_cell.length_a   1.000
_cell.length_b   1.000
_cell.length_c   1.000
_cell.angle_alpha   90.00
_cell.angle_beta   90.00
_cell.angle_gamma   90.00
#
_symmetry.space_group_name_H-M   'P 1'
#
loop_
_entity.id
_entity.type
_entity.pdbx_description
1 polymer ?
#
loop_
_entity_poly.entity_id
_entity_poly.type
_entity_poly.pdbx_seq_one_letter_code
_entity_poly.pdbx_strand_id
1 'polypeptide(L)'
;MHSTTPRSIKHATQRPAAALAGLVTTLALLLGGCAALAPVALPVGSSVAELTQARGSPTGDWPLTDGGRQLEYATGPFGNTTWMYRFDAAGRLVSGEQVLTEANFFRITAGMTGEDVRRQIGRPSTTFQVARPPQVVWAYRYNAPFCQWFLVGVGADKVVMDTSFGPDPLCDVNDPPDKVSQLR
;
A
#
# COMPACT_ATOMS: atom_id res chain seq x y z
N MET A 1 30.88 78.38 -30.44
CA MET A 1 30.05 77.49 -29.58
C MET A 1 30.72 76.13 -29.55
N HIS A 2 31.48 75.79 -28.51
CA HIS A 2 32.04 74.44 -28.35
C HIS A 2 31.56 73.90 -26.99
N SER A 3 30.81 72.81 -27.08
CA SER A 3 29.98 72.24 -26.01
C SER A 3 30.80 71.29 -25.14
N THR A 4 30.68 71.44 -23.83
CA THR A 4 31.25 70.54 -22.81
C THR A 4 30.36 69.30 -22.68
N THR A 5 30.91 68.09 -22.81
CA THR A 5 30.17 66.83 -22.60
C THR A 5 30.65 66.17 -21.29
N PRO A 6 29.77 65.73 -20.38
CA PRO A 6 30.17 65.08 -19.13
C PRO A 6 30.35 63.56 -19.28
N ARG A 7 31.29 63.02 -18.49
CA ARG A 7 31.70 61.61 -18.42
C ARG A 7 30.77 60.83 -17.48
N SER A 8 30.07 59.81 -17.98
CA SER A 8 29.20 58.92 -17.19
C SER A 8 29.97 57.70 -16.70
N ILE A 9 29.96 57.46 -15.38
CA ILE A 9 30.52 56.27 -14.72
C ILE A 9 29.35 55.29 -14.51
N LYS A 10 29.45 54.08 -15.08
CA LYS A 10 28.47 53.01 -14.87
C LYS A 10 28.95 52.09 -13.76
N HIS A 11 28.20 52.01 -12.66
CA HIS A 11 28.39 50.98 -11.64
C HIS A 11 27.81 49.65 -12.15
N ALA A 12 28.62 48.59 -12.16
CA ALA A 12 28.20 47.24 -12.50
C ALA A 12 27.63 46.54 -11.25
N THR A 13 26.36 46.18 -11.28
CA THR A 13 25.68 45.40 -10.25
C THR A 13 25.64 43.94 -10.67
N GLN A 14 26.46 43.09 -10.04
CA GLN A 14 26.46 41.63 -10.25
C GLN A 14 25.31 40.99 -9.47
N ARG A 15 24.47 40.17 -10.13
CA ARG A 15 23.37 39.41 -9.51
C ARG A 15 23.85 37.97 -9.20
N PRO A 16 23.66 37.44 -7.97
CA PRO A 16 24.15 36.11 -7.60
C PRO A 16 23.21 35.02 -8.16
N ALA A 17 23.67 34.29 -9.17
CA ALA A 17 22.92 33.23 -9.86
C ALA A 17 23.10 31.81 -9.24
N ALA A 18 23.67 31.68 -8.05
CA ALA A 18 24.15 30.39 -7.54
C ALA A 18 23.25 29.70 -6.50
N ALA A 19 22.09 30.27 -6.14
CA ALA A 19 21.23 29.71 -5.08
C ALA A 19 20.06 28.82 -5.58
N LEU A 20 19.81 28.76 -6.89
CA LEU A 20 18.65 28.07 -7.46
C LEU A 20 18.94 26.63 -7.93
N ALA A 21 20.20 26.23 -8.04
CA ALA A 21 20.57 24.90 -8.56
C ALA A 21 20.45 23.76 -7.54
N GLY A 22 20.37 24.06 -6.23
CA GLY A 22 20.30 23.04 -5.18
C GLY A 22 18.89 22.51 -4.89
N LEU A 23 17.84 23.23 -5.30
CA LEU A 23 16.45 22.89 -4.94
C LEU A 23 15.81 21.89 -5.93
N VAL A 24 16.35 21.77 -7.13
CA VAL A 24 15.77 20.93 -8.21
C VAL A 24 16.10 19.44 -8.01
N THR A 25 17.23 19.11 -7.41
CA THR A 25 17.68 17.71 -7.24
C THR A 25 16.87 16.94 -6.18
N THR A 26 16.32 17.63 -5.17
CA THR A 26 15.59 16.99 -4.07
C THR A 26 14.17 16.53 -4.47
N LEU A 27 13.59 17.14 -5.50
CA LEU A 27 12.21 16.84 -5.92
C LEU A 27 12.12 15.55 -6.76
N ALA A 28 13.21 15.14 -7.43
CA ALA A 28 13.21 13.95 -8.28
C ALA A 28 13.16 12.62 -7.51
N LEU A 29 13.58 12.59 -6.23
CA LEU A 29 13.50 11.37 -5.41
C LEU A 29 12.09 11.04 -4.89
N LEU A 30 11.14 11.98 -4.98
CA LEU A 30 9.80 11.80 -4.42
C LEU A 30 8.83 11.07 -5.37
N LEU A 31 9.16 10.91 -6.66
CA LEU A 31 8.24 10.31 -7.65
C LEU A 31 8.42 8.80 -7.86
N GLY A 32 9.46 8.17 -7.27
CA GLY A 32 9.73 6.73 -7.44
C GLY A 32 8.77 5.77 -6.74
N GLY A 33 7.85 6.26 -5.90
CA GLY A 33 7.00 5.42 -5.04
C GLY A 33 5.75 4.82 -5.69
N CYS A 34 5.30 5.33 -6.85
CA CYS A 34 3.99 4.92 -7.41
C CYS A 34 3.99 3.55 -8.09
N ALA A 35 5.16 3.01 -8.49
CA ALA A 35 5.23 1.71 -9.19
C ALA A 35 4.82 0.51 -8.31
N ALA A 36 4.90 0.64 -6.98
CA ALA A 36 4.54 -0.43 -6.05
C ALA A 36 3.02 -0.73 -6.00
N LEU A 37 2.19 0.20 -6.49
CA LEU A 37 0.72 0.14 -6.34
C LEU A 37 0.02 -0.63 -7.47
N ALA A 38 0.67 -0.82 -8.61
CA ALA A 38 0.09 -1.56 -9.74
C ALA A 38 0.28 -3.08 -9.59
N PRO A 39 -0.59 -3.90 -10.21
CA PRO A 39 -0.34 -5.33 -10.38
C PRO A 39 0.90 -5.55 -11.27
N VAL A 40 2.05 -5.85 -10.66
CA VAL A 40 3.21 -6.40 -11.38
C VAL A 40 2.98 -7.89 -11.58
N ALA A 41 2.76 -8.30 -12.82
CA ALA A 41 2.80 -9.71 -13.20
C ALA A 41 4.24 -10.07 -13.61
N LEU A 42 4.98 -10.73 -12.72
CA LEU A 42 6.26 -11.34 -13.07
C LEU A 42 6.03 -12.77 -13.58
N PRO A 43 6.83 -13.23 -14.57
CA PRO A 43 6.80 -14.62 -14.99
C PRO A 43 7.10 -15.58 -13.84
N VAL A 44 6.44 -16.74 -13.85
CA VAL A 44 6.86 -17.88 -13.03
C VAL A 44 8.33 -18.16 -13.32
N GLY A 45 9.08 -18.41 -12.27
CA GLY A 45 10.52 -18.55 -12.29
C GLY A 45 11.26 -17.27 -11.94
N SER A 46 10.68 -16.06 -11.95
CA SER A 46 11.44 -14.85 -11.55
C SER A 46 12.05 -14.96 -10.15
N SER A 47 13.19 -14.32 -9.94
CA SER A 47 13.89 -14.26 -8.67
C SER A 47 13.26 -13.26 -7.70
N VAL A 48 13.57 -13.41 -6.41
CA VAL A 48 13.20 -12.43 -5.37
C VAL A 48 13.77 -11.04 -5.69
N ALA A 49 14.98 -10.97 -6.27
CA ALA A 49 15.62 -9.71 -6.63
C ALA A 49 14.84 -8.97 -7.75
N GLU A 50 14.36 -9.69 -8.77
CA GLU A 50 13.52 -9.12 -9.82
C GLU A 50 12.19 -8.59 -9.26
N LEU A 51 11.55 -9.32 -8.34
CA LEU A 51 10.34 -8.84 -7.66
C LEU A 51 10.62 -7.59 -6.82
N THR A 52 11.73 -7.60 -6.08
CA THR A 52 12.13 -6.46 -5.25
C THR A 52 12.47 -5.24 -6.10
N GLN A 53 13.10 -5.43 -7.27
CA GLN A 53 13.38 -4.35 -8.21
C GLN A 53 12.09 -3.77 -8.80
N ALA A 54 11.10 -4.61 -9.09
CA ALA A 54 9.84 -4.17 -9.69
C ALA A 54 8.87 -3.53 -8.69
N ARG A 55 8.84 -4.01 -7.43
CA ARG A 55 7.85 -3.60 -6.40
C ARG A 55 8.43 -2.88 -5.19
N GLY A 56 9.75 -2.83 -5.06
CA GLY A 56 10.41 -2.41 -3.82
C GLY A 56 10.45 -3.53 -2.77
N SER A 57 10.81 -3.15 -1.55
CA SER A 57 10.92 -4.09 -0.43
C SER A 57 9.57 -4.70 -0.05
N PRO A 58 9.50 -6.00 0.25
CA PRO A 58 8.28 -6.61 0.74
C PRO A 58 7.91 -6.01 2.09
N THR A 59 6.61 -5.90 2.34
CA THR A 59 6.09 -5.49 3.65
C THR A 59 6.20 -6.60 4.68
N GLY A 60 6.16 -7.86 4.27
CA GLY A 60 6.31 -9.04 5.13
C GLY A 60 6.99 -10.20 4.41
N ASP A 61 7.59 -11.09 5.19
CA ASP A 61 8.36 -12.22 4.72
C ASP A 61 8.04 -13.44 5.58
N TRP A 62 7.45 -14.45 4.96
CA TRP A 62 6.91 -15.62 5.63
C TRP A 62 7.66 -16.87 5.15
N PRO A 63 8.51 -17.49 5.99
CA PRO A 63 9.11 -18.78 5.63
C PRO A 63 8.01 -19.85 5.53
N LEU A 64 8.19 -20.75 4.57
CA LEU A 64 7.31 -21.91 4.34
C LEU A 64 8.02 -23.20 4.76
N THR A 65 7.23 -24.22 5.11
CA THR A 65 7.73 -25.50 5.60
C THR A 65 8.47 -26.33 4.54
N ASP A 66 8.23 -26.04 3.26
CA ASP A 66 8.91 -26.65 2.11
C ASP A 66 10.28 -26.02 1.80
N GLY A 67 10.75 -25.10 2.66
CA GLY A 67 11.98 -24.32 2.46
C GLY A 67 11.81 -23.12 1.54
N GLY A 68 10.62 -22.93 0.97
CA GLY A 68 10.25 -21.73 0.24
C GLY A 68 9.93 -20.54 1.15
N ARG A 69 9.46 -19.45 0.54
CA ARG A 69 9.00 -18.27 1.26
C ARG A 69 7.86 -17.58 0.54
N GLN A 70 7.04 -16.87 1.30
CA GLN A 70 5.96 -16.04 0.79
C GLN A 70 6.21 -14.58 1.16
N LEU A 71 6.27 -13.72 0.15
CA LEU A 71 6.48 -12.29 0.31
C LEU A 71 5.17 -11.53 0.25
N GLU A 72 4.92 -10.71 1.27
CA GLU A 72 3.73 -9.89 1.42
C GLU A 72 3.99 -8.47 0.90
N TYR A 73 3.11 -7.99 0.03
CA TYR A 73 3.09 -6.61 -0.47
C TYR A 73 1.72 -5.99 -0.21
N ALA A 74 1.55 -5.45 1.00
CA ALA A 74 0.37 -4.68 1.37
C ALA A 74 0.46 -3.24 0.86
N THR A 75 -0.65 -2.69 0.37
CA THR A 75 -0.70 -1.35 -0.25
C THR A 75 -0.93 -0.20 0.75
N GLY A 76 -0.66 -0.45 2.04
CA GLY A 76 -0.72 0.54 3.11
C GLY A 76 -2.11 0.74 3.73
N PRO A 77 -2.26 1.72 4.66
CA PRO A 77 -3.49 1.91 5.43
C PRO A 77 -4.73 2.23 4.60
N PHE A 78 -4.55 2.88 3.44
CA PHE A 78 -5.63 3.22 2.51
C PHE A 78 -5.72 2.27 1.32
N GLY A 79 -4.85 1.25 1.29
CA GLY A 79 -4.81 0.27 0.22
C GLY A 79 -5.94 -0.76 0.32
N ASN A 80 -6.40 -1.25 -0.82
CA ASN A 80 -7.46 -2.26 -0.94
C ASN A 80 -6.96 -3.59 -1.54
N THR A 81 -5.64 -3.73 -1.66
CA THR A 81 -5.01 -4.98 -2.10
C THR A 81 -3.82 -5.35 -1.24
N THR A 82 -3.67 -6.64 -1.02
CA THR A 82 -2.43 -7.25 -0.55
C THR A 82 -2.08 -8.34 -1.54
N TRP A 83 -0.83 -8.33 -2.00
CA TRP A 83 -0.31 -9.38 -2.87
C TRP A 83 0.62 -10.30 -2.08
N MET A 84 0.45 -11.60 -2.28
CA MET A 84 1.33 -12.63 -1.74
C MET A 84 2.05 -13.32 -2.90
N TYR A 85 3.38 -13.29 -2.88
CA TYR A 85 4.22 -13.95 -3.88
C TYR A 85 4.93 -15.14 -3.24
N ARG A 86 4.64 -16.34 -3.73
CA ARG A 86 5.27 -17.57 -3.25
C ARG A 86 6.49 -17.91 -4.08
N PHE A 87 7.60 -18.19 -3.40
CA PHE A 87 8.85 -18.64 -3.97
C PHE A 87 9.15 -20.06 -3.45
N ASP A 88 9.71 -20.90 -4.31
CA ASP A 88 10.20 -22.21 -3.93
C ASP A 88 11.53 -22.12 -3.14
N ALA A 89 12.04 -23.27 -2.69
CA ALA A 89 13.31 -23.35 -1.97
C ALA A 89 14.53 -22.91 -2.79
N ALA A 90 14.42 -22.84 -4.12
CA ALA A 90 15.46 -22.30 -5.01
C ALA A 90 15.34 -20.77 -5.20
N GLY A 91 14.38 -20.12 -4.55
CA GLY A 91 14.15 -18.69 -4.66
C GLY A 91 13.53 -18.27 -5.99
N ARG A 92 12.80 -19.17 -6.65
CA ARG A 92 12.11 -18.92 -7.93
C ARG A 92 10.62 -18.73 -7.69
N LEU A 93 10.03 -17.72 -8.31
CA LEU A 93 8.63 -17.36 -8.17
C LEU A 93 7.74 -18.50 -8.69
N VAL A 94 6.80 -18.94 -7.87
CA VAL A 94 5.84 -19.98 -8.25
C VAL A 94 4.45 -19.40 -8.50
N SER A 95 4.03 -18.42 -7.71
CA SER A 95 2.73 -17.78 -7.85
C SER A 95 2.71 -16.38 -7.23
N GLY A 96 1.86 -15.50 -7.77
CA GLY A 96 1.49 -14.23 -7.15
C GLY A 96 -0.03 -14.12 -7.08
N GLU A 97 -0.58 -13.85 -5.90
CA GLU A 97 -2.03 -13.81 -5.67
C GLU A 97 -2.43 -12.51 -4.97
N GLN A 98 -3.52 -11.88 -5.40
CA GLN A 98 -4.20 -10.85 -4.60
C GLN A 98 -5.04 -11.59 -3.56
N VAL A 99 -4.73 -11.38 -2.27
CA VAL A 99 -5.30 -12.20 -1.19
C VAL A 99 -6.46 -11.55 -0.44
N LEU A 100 -6.76 -10.27 -0.68
CA LEU A 100 -7.90 -9.58 -0.08
C LEU A 100 -9.15 -9.79 -0.95
N THR A 101 -9.68 -11.00 -0.91
CA THR A 101 -10.90 -11.43 -1.62
C THR A 101 -11.88 -12.08 -0.66
N GLU A 102 -13.18 -11.99 -0.93
CA GLU A 102 -14.21 -12.64 -0.10
C GLU A 102 -14.02 -14.16 -0.03
N ALA A 103 -13.62 -14.79 -1.14
CA ALA A 103 -13.30 -16.22 -1.17
C ALA A 103 -12.18 -16.60 -0.18
N ASN A 104 -11.21 -15.71 0.04
CA ASN A 104 -10.16 -15.90 1.02
C ASN A 104 -10.64 -15.58 2.44
N PHE A 105 -11.49 -14.56 2.61
CA PHE A 105 -12.07 -14.20 3.89
C PHE A 105 -12.95 -15.30 4.47
N PHE A 106 -13.74 -15.99 3.65
CA PHE A 106 -14.58 -17.11 4.11
C PHE A 106 -13.80 -18.34 4.59
N ARG A 107 -12.48 -18.39 4.36
CA ARG A 107 -11.62 -19.44 4.92
C ARG A 107 -11.12 -19.11 6.33
N ILE A 108 -11.31 -17.87 6.78
CA ILE A 108 -10.95 -17.43 8.12
C ILE A 108 -12.09 -17.76 9.07
N THR A 109 -11.80 -18.54 10.10
CA THR A 109 -12.80 -19.04 11.05
C THR A 109 -12.34 -18.80 12.49
N ALA A 110 -13.31 -18.72 13.41
CA ALA A 110 -13.02 -18.66 14.82
C ALA A 110 -12.19 -19.87 15.27
N GLY A 111 -11.21 -19.66 16.16
CA GLY A 111 -10.26 -20.68 16.59
C GLY A 111 -8.95 -20.70 15.81
N MET A 112 -8.85 -20.05 14.65
CA MET A 112 -7.58 -19.85 13.95
C MET A 112 -6.64 -18.93 14.75
N THR A 113 -5.33 -19.08 14.58
CA THR A 113 -4.40 -18.10 15.15
C THR A 113 -4.39 -16.83 14.30
N GLY A 114 -4.10 -15.69 14.93
CA GLY A 114 -3.87 -14.45 14.21
C GLY A 114 -2.69 -14.57 13.23
N GLU A 115 -1.68 -15.39 13.51
CA GLU A 115 -0.59 -15.65 12.57
C GLU A 115 -1.08 -16.37 11.30
N ASP A 116 -1.98 -17.35 11.44
CA ASP A 116 -2.56 -18.05 10.28
C ASP A 116 -3.32 -17.07 9.38
N VAL A 117 -4.10 -16.15 9.98
CA VAL A 117 -4.78 -15.07 9.23
C VAL A 117 -3.77 -14.20 8.49
N ARG A 118 -2.68 -13.79 9.16
CA ARG A 118 -1.61 -12.97 8.55
C ARG A 118 -0.90 -13.69 7.41
N ARG A 119 -0.71 -15.00 7.50
CA ARG A 119 -0.13 -15.82 6.42
C ARG A 119 -1.09 -15.93 5.22
N GLN A 120 -2.40 -15.98 5.46
CA GLN A 120 -3.40 -16.08 4.41
C GLN A 120 -3.66 -14.75 3.69
N ILE A 121 -3.90 -13.66 4.44
CA ILE A 121 -4.39 -12.39 3.87
C ILE A 121 -3.48 -11.18 4.12
N GLY A 122 -2.35 -11.38 4.82
CA GLY A 122 -1.37 -10.33 5.10
C GLY A 122 -1.79 -9.39 6.23
N ARG A 123 -1.18 -8.21 6.29
CA ARG A 123 -1.47 -7.23 7.35
C ARG A 123 -2.81 -6.52 7.20
N PRO A 124 -3.47 -6.23 8.34
CA PRO A 124 -4.62 -5.36 8.30
C PRO A 124 -4.19 -3.94 7.92
N SER A 125 -5.11 -3.25 7.26
CA SER A 125 -4.98 -1.84 6.93
C SER A 125 -5.06 -0.96 8.18
N THR A 126 -5.82 -1.38 9.19
CA THR A 126 -6.04 -0.65 10.44
C THR A 126 -6.33 -1.63 11.57
N THR A 127 -5.97 -1.28 12.80
CA THR A 127 -6.32 -2.05 14.00
C THR A 127 -6.93 -1.16 15.06
N PHE A 128 -7.95 -1.64 15.78
CA PHE A 128 -8.56 -0.92 16.89
C PHE A 128 -9.05 -1.88 17.98
N GLN A 129 -9.17 -1.38 19.21
CA GLN A 129 -9.62 -2.17 20.36
C GLN A 129 -11.13 -2.05 20.53
N VAL A 130 -11.78 -3.15 20.91
CA VAL A 130 -13.16 -3.13 21.41
C VAL A 130 -13.18 -3.80 22.79
N ALA A 131 -14.06 -3.34 23.68
CA ALA A 131 -14.00 -3.70 25.09
C ALA A 131 -14.89 -4.88 25.51
N ARG A 132 -15.93 -5.22 24.72
CA ARG A 132 -16.94 -6.24 25.08
C ARG A 132 -17.41 -7.03 23.84
N PRO A 133 -16.94 -8.28 23.65
CA PRO A 133 -15.81 -8.89 24.36
C PRO A 133 -14.49 -8.12 24.09
N PRO A 134 -13.50 -8.18 24.98
CA PRO A 134 -12.21 -7.53 24.77
C PRO A 134 -11.45 -8.20 23.61
N GLN A 135 -11.23 -7.46 22.51
CA GLN A 135 -10.46 -7.94 21.37
C GLN A 135 -9.79 -6.81 20.59
N VAL A 136 -8.74 -7.15 19.84
CA VAL A 136 -8.15 -6.30 18.82
C VAL A 136 -8.82 -6.64 17.49
N VAL A 137 -9.52 -5.67 16.91
CA VAL A 137 -10.09 -5.82 15.57
C VAL A 137 -9.05 -5.46 14.54
N TRP A 138 -8.87 -6.34 13.57
CA TRP A 138 -8.05 -6.17 12.38
C TRP A 138 -8.96 -5.88 11.20
N ALA A 139 -8.80 -4.70 10.62
CA ALA A 139 -9.61 -4.23 9.50
C ALA A 139 -8.88 -4.33 8.16
N TYR A 140 -9.53 -4.97 7.20
CA TYR A 140 -9.04 -5.15 5.83
C TYR A 140 -9.97 -4.43 4.86
N ARG A 141 -9.44 -3.38 4.23
CA ARG A 141 -10.03 -2.76 3.05
C ARG A 141 -9.81 -3.67 1.85
N TYR A 142 -10.83 -3.85 1.03
CA TYR A 142 -10.73 -4.59 -0.22
C TYR A 142 -11.64 -3.99 -1.29
N ASN A 143 -11.44 -4.38 -2.54
CA ASN A 143 -12.29 -3.91 -3.63
C ASN A 143 -13.65 -4.62 -3.55
N ALA A 144 -14.64 -3.96 -2.95
CA ALA A 144 -15.96 -4.49 -2.69
C ALA A 144 -17.05 -3.62 -3.33
N PRO A 145 -18.14 -4.20 -3.88
CA PRO A 145 -19.20 -3.44 -4.54
C PRO A 145 -19.99 -2.51 -3.60
N PHE A 146 -19.95 -2.73 -2.29
CA PHE A 146 -20.73 -1.99 -1.28
C PHE A 146 -19.86 -1.25 -0.26
N CYS A 147 -18.61 -0.93 -0.61
CA CYS A 147 -17.68 -0.20 0.24
C CYS A 147 -17.62 -0.71 1.69
N GLN A 148 -17.27 -1.98 1.82
CA GLN A 148 -17.20 -2.69 3.09
C GLN A 148 -15.77 -3.08 3.44
N TRP A 149 -15.51 -3.20 4.74
CA TRP A 149 -14.32 -3.85 5.30
C TRP A 149 -14.64 -5.28 5.66
N PHE A 150 -13.62 -6.12 5.59
CA PHE A 150 -13.58 -7.37 6.33
C PHE A 150 -12.90 -7.12 7.68
N LEU A 151 -13.57 -7.51 8.76
CA LEU A 151 -13.14 -7.32 10.14
C LEU A 151 -12.83 -8.69 10.76
N VAL A 152 -11.67 -8.81 11.39
CA VAL A 152 -11.27 -10.01 12.15
C VAL A 152 -11.05 -9.61 13.60
N GLY A 153 -11.85 -10.15 14.51
CA GLY A 153 -11.71 -9.98 15.94
C GLY A 153 -10.69 -10.96 16.52
N VAL A 154 -9.60 -10.47 17.12
CA VAL A 154 -8.53 -11.31 17.69
C VAL A 154 -8.44 -11.09 19.20
N GLY A 155 -8.58 -12.19 19.95
CA GLY A 155 -8.50 -12.21 21.40
C GLY A 155 -7.10 -11.94 21.95
N ALA A 156 -7.02 -11.76 23.28
CA ALA A 156 -5.74 -11.54 23.97
C ALA A 156 -4.77 -12.74 23.82
N ASP A 157 -5.32 -13.95 23.68
CA ASP A 157 -4.65 -15.22 23.40
C ASP A 157 -4.16 -15.36 21.95
N LYS A 158 -4.35 -14.32 21.11
CA LYS A 158 -4.00 -14.29 19.68
C LYS A 158 -4.82 -15.24 18.81
N VAL A 159 -5.99 -15.65 19.27
CA VAL A 159 -6.92 -16.49 18.52
C VAL A 159 -8.05 -15.64 17.94
N VAL A 160 -8.49 -15.99 16.73
CA VAL A 160 -9.65 -15.37 16.08
C VAL A 160 -10.91 -15.72 16.88
N MET A 161 -11.61 -14.71 17.36
CA MET A 161 -12.88 -14.85 18.08
C MET A 161 -14.07 -14.79 17.12
N ASP A 162 -14.05 -13.82 16.20
CA ASP A 162 -15.12 -13.61 15.23
C ASP A 162 -14.61 -12.93 13.94
N THR A 163 -15.45 -12.96 12.90
CA THR A 163 -15.25 -12.22 11.66
C THR A 163 -16.55 -11.54 11.26
N SER A 164 -16.48 -10.36 10.66
CA SER A 164 -17.66 -9.65 10.17
C SER A 164 -17.33 -8.76 8.97
N PHE A 165 -18.39 -8.26 8.31
CA PHE A 165 -18.29 -7.17 7.36
C PHE A 165 -18.91 -5.91 7.95
N GLY A 166 -18.33 -4.75 7.66
CA GLY A 166 -18.84 -3.46 8.12
C GLY A 166 -18.58 -2.35 7.10
N PRO A 167 -19.30 -1.22 7.16
CA PRO A 167 -19.08 -0.11 6.23
C PRO A 167 -17.68 0.49 6.39
N ASP A 168 -17.02 0.84 5.28
CA ASP A 168 -15.78 1.63 5.31
C ASP A 168 -16.10 3.05 5.80
N PRO A 169 -15.47 3.54 6.88
CA PRO A 169 -15.62 4.93 7.34
C PRO A 169 -15.22 5.99 6.31
N LEU A 170 -14.43 5.64 5.29
CA LEU A 170 -14.09 6.54 4.19
C LEU A 170 -15.21 6.68 3.17
N CYS A 171 -16.23 5.83 3.23
CA CYS A 171 -17.38 5.95 2.35
C CYS A 171 -18.41 6.90 2.93
N ASP A 172 -18.75 7.91 2.13
CA ASP A 172 -19.89 8.76 2.40
C ASP A 172 -21.16 7.96 2.07
N VAL A 173 -21.74 7.33 3.09
CA VAL A 173 -22.99 6.56 2.97
C VAL A 173 -24.19 7.44 2.55
N ASN A 174 -23.99 8.76 2.43
CA ASN A 174 -25.02 9.74 2.09
C ASN A 174 -24.84 10.40 0.72
N ASP A 175 -23.88 9.99 -0.11
CA ASP A 175 -23.83 10.51 -1.47
C ASP A 175 -24.99 9.93 -2.30
N PRO A 176 -25.99 10.76 -2.71
CA PRO A 176 -27.02 10.28 -3.61
C PRO A 176 -26.35 9.81 -4.92
N PRO A 177 -26.89 8.78 -5.60
CA PRO A 177 -26.38 8.39 -6.91
C PRO A 177 -26.32 9.64 -7.80
N ASP A 178 -25.19 9.82 -8.45
CA ASP A 178 -24.92 10.94 -9.32
C ASP A 178 -26.11 11.10 -10.29
N LYS A 179 -26.81 12.23 -10.19
CA LYS A 179 -27.97 12.52 -11.05
C LYS A 179 -27.61 12.58 -12.54
N VAL A 180 -26.32 12.46 -12.88
CA VAL A 180 -25.78 12.41 -14.24
C VAL A 180 -26.08 11.07 -14.92
N SER A 181 -26.17 9.97 -14.17
CA SER A 181 -26.46 8.63 -14.73
C SER A 181 -27.96 8.42 -15.04
N GLN A 182 -28.85 9.21 -14.42
CA GLN A 182 -30.31 9.16 -14.60
C GLN A 182 -30.83 10.07 -15.74
N LEU A 183 -29.94 10.74 -16.46
CA LEU A 183 -30.26 11.64 -17.58
C LEU A 183 -29.73 11.13 -18.93
N ARG A 184 -29.41 9.82 -19.04
CA ARG A 184 -29.12 9.17 -20.33
C ARG A 184 -30.16 8.12 -20.68
#